data_AF-A0A7C7Q7N9-F1
#
_entry.id   AF-A0A7C7Q7N9-F1
#
_cell.length_a   1.000
_cell.length_b   1.000
_cell.length_c   1.000
_cell.angle_alpha   90.00
_cell.angle_beta   90.00
_cell.angle_gamma   90.00
#
_symmetry.space_group_name_H-M   'P 1'
#
loop_
_entity.id
_entity.type
_entity.pdbx_description
1 polymer ?
#
loop_
_entity_poly.entity_id
_entity_poly.type
_entity_poly.pdbx_seq_one_letter_code
_entity_poly.pdbx_strand_id
1 'polypeptide(L)'
;MQDRDMTVKTKDNRPVRIEPVPLRESAPRHEPPRAFFRWLTAGILLAVFMLLVSATWFVFTARQLIINIHPAPQKVAISGSLPAVMVGNYYLIHPGTYVLEAHRPCYRTLKEQLSVSGEKRQKVVFRLQPLPGHITFDIRPADDSGVGIQGLQLLIDDGRWDPPSNAEATLPPGKRQVEIRSENYQPLTTSVEVEGCDRRQTFRFRLKPDWARVGLDSVPSGTVWIDGRQAGRTPFGAPLKSGSHRLEIRAPGFQT
;
A
#
# COMPACT_ATOMS: atom_id res chain seq x y z
N MET A 1 31.07 116.48 -31.78
CA MET A 1 30.77 117.90 -32.04
C MET A 1 29.34 117.96 -32.55
N GLN A 2 28.48 118.70 -31.83
CA GLN A 2 27.09 119.09 -32.16
C GLN A 2 26.14 117.99 -32.66
N ASP A 3 25.16 117.54 -31.88
CA ASP A 3 23.93 118.27 -31.54
C ASP A 3 23.22 118.87 -32.77
N ARG A 4 22.04 118.31 -33.09
CA ARG A 4 20.88 119.03 -33.65
C ARG A 4 19.68 118.09 -33.76
N ASP A 5 18.91 118.11 -32.70
CA ASP A 5 17.54 118.63 -32.64
C ASP A 5 16.57 118.47 -33.83
N MET A 6 15.39 117.94 -33.43
CA MET A 6 14.02 118.14 -33.92
C MET A 6 13.62 117.89 -35.38
N THR A 7 12.67 116.96 -35.55
CA THR A 7 11.32 117.30 -36.06
C THR A 7 10.28 116.23 -35.72
N VAL A 8 9.17 116.68 -35.16
CA VAL A 8 7.97 115.92 -34.79
C VAL A 8 7.10 115.64 -36.01
N LYS A 9 6.50 114.44 -36.13
CA LYS A 9 5.16 114.24 -36.73
C LYS A 9 4.51 112.90 -36.31
N THR A 10 3.61 113.02 -35.33
CA THR A 10 2.23 112.50 -35.28
C THR A 10 1.93 111.05 -35.67
N LYS A 11 1.76 110.19 -34.65
CA LYS A 11 0.59 109.35 -34.32
C LYS A 11 -0.15 108.62 -35.47
N ASP A 12 0.07 107.31 -35.58
CA ASP A 12 -1.01 106.35 -35.91
C ASP A 12 -1.05 105.27 -34.82
N ASN A 13 -2.03 105.39 -33.93
CA ASN A 13 -2.24 104.52 -32.77
C ASN A 13 -3.42 103.60 -33.10
N ARG A 14 -3.14 102.45 -33.73
CA ARG A 14 -4.12 101.38 -33.93
C ARG A 14 -3.86 100.29 -32.88
N PRO A 15 -4.86 99.95 -32.06
CA PRO A 15 -4.67 99.01 -30.97
C PRO A 15 -4.42 97.59 -31.50
N VAL A 16 -3.23 97.05 -31.21
CA VAL A 16 -2.90 95.64 -31.43
C VAL A 16 -3.73 94.83 -30.42
N ARG A 17 -4.66 94.03 -30.94
CA ARG A 17 -5.54 93.16 -30.16
C ARG A 17 -4.73 91.95 -29.72
N ILE A 18 -4.36 91.92 -28.44
CA ILE A 18 -3.70 90.78 -27.81
C ILE A 18 -4.79 89.72 -27.57
N GLU A 19 -4.78 88.65 -28.35
CA GLU A 19 -5.61 87.47 -28.07
C GLU A 19 -4.93 86.63 -26.99
N PRO A 20 -5.63 86.29 -25.89
CA PRO A 20 -5.05 85.50 -24.82
C PRO A 20 -4.81 84.07 -25.30
N VAL A 21 -3.56 83.60 -25.15
CA VAL A 21 -3.22 82.18 -25.33
C VAL A 21 -3.97 81.39 -24.25
N PRO A 22 -4.79 80.38 -24.60
CA PRO A 22 -5.47 79.59 -23.59
C PRO A 22 -4.44 78.84 -22.76
N LEU A 23 -4.49 79.04 -21.44
CA LEU A 23 -3.69 78.29 -20.48
C LEU A 23 -4.03 76.80 -20.64
N ARG A 24 -3.07 75.99 -21.07
CA ARG A 24 -3.24 74.54 -21.15
C ARG A 24 -3.28 73.99 -19.73
N GLU A 25 -4.48 73.81 -19.18
CA GLU A 25 -4.68 73.17 -17.90
C GLU A 25 -4.13 71.74 -17.96
N SER A 26 -3.15 71.43 -17.10
CA SER A 26 -2.70 70.06 -16.88
C SER A 26 -3.90 69.21 -16.45
N ALA A 27 -4.18 68.13 -17.18
CA ALA A 27 -5.30 67.24 -16.88
C ALA A 27 -5.32 66.89 -15.37
N PRO A 28 -6.49 66.93 -14.69
CA PRO A 28 -6.56 66.68 -13.27
C PRO A 28 -6.03 65.28 -12.98
N ARG A 29 -4.99 65.20 -12.14
CA ARG A 29 -4.58 63.92 -11.54
C ARG A 29 -5.82 63.34 -10.86
N HIS A 30 -6.38 62.29 -11.45
CA HIS A 30 -7.37 61.48 -10.79
C HIS A 30 -6.65 60.72 -9.66
N GLU A 31 -6.44 61.38 -8.52
CA GLU A 31 -6.15 60.66 -7.29
C GLU A 31 -7.40 59.83 -6.99
N PRO A 32 -7.31 58.48 -6.93
CA PRO A 32 -8.45 57.67 -6.55
C PRO A 32 -8.98 58.19 -5.20
N PRO A 33 -10.31 58.27 -5.02
CA PRO A 33 -10.89 58.94 -3.86
C PRO A 33 -10.35 58.29 -2.58
N ARG A 34 -9.61 59.06 -1.78
CA ARG A 34 -8.96 58.61 -0.53
C ARG A 34 -9.94 57.89 0.42
N ALA A 35 -11.24 58.17 0.30
CA ALA A 35 -12.30 57.46 1.02
C ALA A 35 -12.41 55.98 0.65
N PHE A 36 -12.30 55.62 -0.64
CA PHE A 36 -12.38 54.22 -1.08
C PHE A 36 -11.28 53.36 -0.45
N PHE A 37 -10.04 53.88 -0.41
CA PHE A 37 -8.92 53.18 0.22
C PHE A 37 -9.08 53.07 1.74
N ARG A 38 -9.65 54.08 2.41
CA ARG A 38 -9.92 54.04 3.87
C ARG A 38 -10.96 53.00 4.26
N TRP A 39 -12.06 52.90 3.51
CA TRP A 39 -13.09 51.87 3.73
C TRP A 39 -12.56 50.46 3.41
N LEU A 40 -11.71 50.33 2.38
CA LEU A 40 -11.02 49.08 2.08
C LEU A 40 -10.08 48.67 3.23
N THR A 41 -9.25 49.58 3.74
CA THR A 41 -8.35 49.29 4.87
C THR A 41 -9.11 48.97 6.16
N ALA A 42 -10.21 49.67 6.44
CA ALA A 42 -11.06 49.40 7.59
C ALA A 42 -11.73 48.01 7.49
N GLY A 43 -12.20 47.65 6.29
CA GLY A 43 -12.74 46.31 6.01
C GLY A 43 -11.70 45.21 6.21
N ILE A 44 -10.46 45.41 5.73
CA ILE A 44 -9.36 44.48 5.92
C ILE A 44 -9.02 44.33 7.42
N LEU A 45 -8.91 45.44 8.15
CA LEU A 45 -8.61 45.41 9.59
C LEU A 45 -9.70 44.68 10.38
N LEU A 46 -10.97 44.90 10.06
CA LEU A 46 -12.10 44.18 10.69
C LEU A 46 -12.06 42.68 10.37
N ALA A 47 -11.77 42.30 9.13
CA ALA A 47 -11.65 40.89 8.74
C ALA A 47 -10.51 40.20 9.48
N VAL A 48 -9.35 40.86 9.60
CA VAL A 48 -8.21 40.35 10.39
C VAL A 48 -8.57 40.23 11.86
N PHE A 49 -9.27 41.22 12.44
CA PHE A 49 -9.71 41.16 13.82
C PHE A 49 -10.67 39.98 14.07
N MET A 50 -11.66 39.77 13.21
CA MET A 50 -12.57 38.62 13.29
C MET A 50 -11.84 37.29 13.14
N LEU A 51 -10.85 37.21 12.25
CA LEU A 51 -10.00 36.02 12.11
C LEU A 51 -9.23 35.72 13.40
N LEU A 52 -8.64 36.73 14.04
CA LEU A 52 -7.92 36.57 15.30
C LEU A 52 -8.84 36.12 16.44
N VAL A 53 -10.04 36.70 16.55
CA VAL A 53 -11.05 36.28 17.53
C VAL A 53 -11.46 34.82 17.30
N SER A 54 -11.71 34.43 16.04
CA SER A 54 -12.06 33.06 15.67
C SER A 54 -10.92 32.07 15.98
N ALA A 55 -9.68 32.41 15.64
CA ALA A 55 -8.51 31.61 15.96
C ALA A 55 -8.33 31.44 17.48
N THR A 56 -8.53 32.53 18.23
CA THR A 56 -8.46 32.52 19.70
C THR A 56 -9.54 31.60 20.27
N TRP A 57 -10.80 31.77 19.85
CA TRP A 57 -11.90 30.86 20.23
C TRP A 57 -11.52 29.40 19.97
N PHE A 58 -11.06 29.10 18.75
CA PHE A 58 -10.70 27.74 18.34
C PHE A 58 -9.65 27.13 19.28
N VAL A 59 -8.56 27.85 19.55
CA VAL A 59 -7.48 27.35 20.42
C VAL A 59 -7.95 27.12 21.86
N PHE A 60 -8.84 27.97 22.39
CA PHE A 60 -9.35 27.83 23.76
C PHE A 60 -10.40 26.73 23.94
N THR A 61 -11.11 26.35 22.88
CA THR A 61 -12.22 25.40 22.95
C THR A 61 -11.89 24.04 22.31
N ALA A 62 -10.85 23.96 21.49
CA ALA A 62 -10.31 22.71 20.95
C ALA A 62 -9.79 21.78 22.04
N ARG A 63 -9.83 20.48 21.76
CA ARG A 63 -9.33 19.39 22.59
C ARG A 63 -8.08 18.78 21.98
N GLN A 64 -7.27 18.15 22.82
CA GLN A 64 -6.11 17.40 22.36
C GLN A 64 -6.52 15.99 21.97
N LEU A 65 -6.23 15.60 20.73
CA LEU A 65 -6.42 14.24 20.24
C LEU A 65 -5.07 13.64 19.83
N ILE A 66 -4.68 12.56 20.51
CA ILE A 66 -3.47 11.80 20.22
C ILE A 66 -3.88 10.55 19.43
N ILE A 67 -3.44 10.46 18.19
CA ILE A 67 -3.71 9.32 17.32
C ILE A 67 -2.44 8.49 17.17
N ASN A 68 -2.48 7.25 17.67
CA ASN A 68 -1.40 6.29 17.50
C ASN A 68 -1.80 5.22 16.48
N ILE A 69 -1.18 5.23 15.31
CA ILE A 69 -1.43 4.23 14.27
C ILE A 69 -0.19 3.35 14.11
N HIS A 70 -0.37 2.03 14.22
CA HIS A 70 0.71 1.07 14.07
C HIS A 70 0.46 0.11 12.88
N PRO A 71 1.45 -0.09 12.00
CA PRO A 71 2.68 0.69 11.84
C PRO A 71 2.43 2.15 11.40
N ALA A 72 3.43 3.02 11.56
CA ALA A 72 3.30 4.44 11.29
C ALA A 72 2.89 4.72 9.83
N PRO A 73 1.79 5.42 9.56
CA PRO A 73 1.34 5.71 8.20
C PRO A 73 2.25 6.73 7.50
N GLN A 74 2.22 6.73 6.17
CA GLN A 74 2.90 7.75 5.36
C GLN A 74 2.05 9.02 5.24
N LYS A 75 0.73 8.87 5.22
CA LYS A 75 -0.23 9.97 5.13
C LYS A 75 -1.37 9.76 6.12
N VAL A 76 -1.77 10.83 6.79
CA VAL A 76 -2.93 10.86 7.69
C VAL A 76 -3.75 12.10 7.32
N ALA A 77 -5.05 11.90 7.13
CA ALA A 77 -6.01 12.96 6.89
C ALA A 77 -7.15 12.82 7.90
N ILE A 78 -7.60 13.94 8.45
CA ILE A 78 -8.76 14.02 9.33
C ILE A 78 -9.72 15.01 8.68
N SER A 79 -10.90 14.52 8.32
CA SER A 79 -11.93 15.33 7.66
C SER A 79 -13.14 15.43 8.57
N GLY A 80 -13.71 16.63 8.70
CA GLY A 80 -14.90 16.86 9.52
C GLY A 80 -15.45 18.27 9.31
N SER A 81 -16.38 18.68 10.18
CA SER A 81 -17.03 19.99 10.11
C SER A 81 -16.10 21.16 10.44
N LEU A 82 -15.11 20.93 11.31
CA LEU A 82 -14.09 21.89 11.70
C LEU A 82 -12.70 21.36 11.34
N PRO A 83 -11.70 22.23 11.11
CA PRO A 83 -10.35 21.78 10.80
C PRO A 83 -9.69 21.10 12.00
N ALA A 84 -8.87 20.09 11.73
CA ALA A 84 -7.97 19.49 12.69
C ALA A 84 -6.55 20.04 12.47
N VAL A 85 -5.99 20.73 13.46
CA VAL A 85 -4.67 21.36 13.35
C VAL A 85 -3.64 20.53 14.10
N MET A 86 -2.59 20.09 13.41
CA MET A 86 -1.51 19.33 14.04
C MET A 86 -0.58 20.27 14.81
N VAL A 87 -0.37 20.01 16.10
CA VAL A 87 0.52 20.78 16.98
C VAL A 87 1.43 19.80 17.72
N GLY A 88 2.71 19.77 17.37
CA GLY A 88 3.66 18.80 17.92
C GLY A 88 3.26 17.36 17.55
N ASN A 89 2.82 16.58 18.54
CA ASN A 89 2.46 15.17 18.38
C ASN A 89 0.96 14.87 18.59
N TYR A 90 0.11 15.90 18.65
CA TYR A 90 -1.34 15.77 18.78
C TYR A 90 -2.07 16.69 17.81
N TYR A 91 -3.36 16.45 17.64
CA TYR A 91 -4.26 17.32 16.90
C TYR A 91 -5.05 18.18 17.88
N LEU A 92 -5.10 19.49 17.63
CA LEU A 92 -6.12 20.38 18.19
C LEU A 92 -7.37 20.28 17.33
N ILE A 93 -8.43 19.77 17.93
CA ILE A 93 -9.66 19.44 17.23
C ILE A 93 -10.86 19.66 18.14
N HIS A 94 -11.96 20.15 17.59
CA HIS A 94 -13.18 20.35 18.37
C HIS A 94 -13.93 19.03 18.59
N PRO A 95 -14.68 18.90 19.70
CA PRO A 95 -15.59 17.77 19.88
C PRO A 95 -16.56 17.64 18.72
N GLY A 96 -16.82 16.41 18.28
CA GLY A 96 -17.65 16.13 17.12
C GLY A 96 -17.21 14.86 16.39
N THR A 97 -17.84 14.63 15.23
CA THR A 97 -17.59 13.45 14.40
C THR A 97 -16.63 13.79 13.26
N TYR A 98 -15.61 12.97 13.09
CA TYR A 98 -14.60 13.11 12.05
C TYR A 98 -14.40 11.78 11.32
N VAL A 99 -13.84 11.84 10.13
CA VAL A 99 -13.35 10.68 9.39
C VAL A 99 -11.84 10.71 9.42
N LEU A 100 -11.25 9.67 10.01
CA LEU A 100 -9.82 9.44 9.99
C LEU A 100 -9.48 8.55 8.80
N GLU A 101 -8.66 9.08 7.89
CA GLU A 101 -8.06 8.31 6.81
C GLU A 101 -6.55 8.21 7.02
N ALA A 102 -6.01 6.99 6.99
CA ALA A 102 -4.57 6.78 7.07
C ALA A 102 -4.11 5.79 6.00
N HIS A 103 -3.02 6.15 5.33
CA HIS A 103 -2.46 5.37 4.23
C HIS A 103 -1.00 4.99 4.51
N ARG A 104 -0.68 3.74 4.21
CA ARG A 104 0.68 3.21 4.18
C ARG A 104 0.80 2.20 3.04
N PRO A 105 1.88 2.24 2.23
CA PRO A 105 2.13 1.22 1.21
C PRO A 105 2.12 -0.19 1.80
N CYS A 106 1.56 -1.16 1.08
CA CYS A 106 1.40 -2.56 1.51
C CYS A 106 0.40 -2.81 2.65
N TYR A 107 -0.40 -1.82 3.02
CA TYR A 107 -1.48 -1.95 4.01
C TYR A 107 -2.80 -1.48 3.42
N ARG A 108 -3.91 -2.01 3.94
CA ARG A 108 -5.24 -1.49 3.65
C ARG A 108 -5.36 -0.07 4.20
N THR A 109 -5.93 0.82 3.41
CA THR A 109 -6.25 2.17 3.85
C THR A 109 -7.21 2.10 5.02
N LEU A 110 -6.83 2.72 6.14
CA LEU A 110 -7.71 2.87 7.29
C LEU A 110 -8.68 4.00 6.99
N LYS A 111 -9.98 3.76 7.14
CA LYS A 111 -11.03 4.77 7.02
C LYS A 111 -12.06 4.54 8.12
N GLU A 112 -11.93 5.29 9.20
CA GLU A 112 -12.72 5.10 10.43
C GLU A 112 -13.46 6.37 10.82
N GLN A 113 -14.67 6.21 11.37
CA GLN A 113 -15.37 7.31 12.01
C GLN A 113 -14.84 7.50 13.43
N LEU A 114 -14.40 8.71 13.73
CA LEU A 114 -13.84 9.10 15.01
C LEU A 114 -14.79 10.06 15.72
N SER A 115 -15.23 9.68 16.92
CA SER A 115 -15.94 10.57 17.84
C SER A 115 -14.94 11.23 18.79
N VAL A 116 -14.81 12.55 18.68
CA VAL A 116 -13.99 13.37 19.58
C VAL A 116 -14.87 13.86 20.72
N SER A 117 -14.51 13.48 21.95
CA SER A 117 -15.25 13.84 23.16
C SER A 117 -14.91 15.26 23.65
N GLY A 118 -15.58 15.71 24.70
CA GLY A 118 -15.28 16.96 25.39
C GLY A 118 -14.07 16.91 26.33
N GLU A 119 -13.34 15.79 26.37
CA GLU A 119 -12.18 15.61 27.25
C GLU A 119 -11.01 16.51 26.85
N LYS A 120 -10.24 17.00 27.83
CA LYS A 120 -9.06 17.84 27.55
C LYS A 120 -8.04 17.13 26.66
N ARG A 121 -7.90 15.81 26.83
CA ARG A 121 -6.97 14.97 26.08
C ARG A 121 -7.57 13.58 25.89
N GLN A 122 -7.79 13.22 24.63
CA GLN A 122 -8.25 11.90 24.21
C GLN A 122 -7.14 11.18 23.46
N LYS A 123 -6.97 9.88 23.71
CA LYS A 123 -6.00 9.04 23.01
C LYS A 123 -6.72 7.91 22.30
N VAL A 124 -6.41 7.72 21.02
CA VAL A 124 -6.97 6.64 20.19
C VAL A 124 -5.84 5.85 19.53
N VAL A 125 -6.05 4.55 19.39
CA VAL A 125 -5.06 3.62 18.85
C VAL A 125 -5.68 2.82 17.71
N PHE A 126 -5.02 2.80 16.56
CA PHE A 126 -5.43 2.04 15.39
C PHE A 126 -4.30 1.12 14.92
N ARG A 127 -4.68 0.02 14.27
CA ARG A 127 -3.74 -0.91 13.63
C ARG A 127 -4.07 -1.04 12.15
N LEU A 128 -3.08 -0.81 11.29
CA LEU A 128 -3.24 -1.03 9.86
C LEU A 128 -3.17 -2.54 9.57
N GLN A 129 -4.05 -3.00 8.69
CA GLN A 129 -4.06 -4.39 8.23
C GLN A 129 -3.15 -4.53 7.01
N PRO A 130 -2.16 -5.45 7.03
CA PRO A 130 -1.29 -5.65 5.87
C PRO A 130 -2.09 -6.23 4.71
N LEU A 131 -1.72 -5.88 3.49
CA LEU A 131 -2.27 -6.48 2.28
C LEU A 131 -1.73 -7.91 2.14
N PRO A 132 -2.59 -8.86 1.74
CA PRO A 132 -2.17 -10.24 1.56
C PRO A 132 -1.25 -10.39 0.34
N GLY A 133 -0.62 -11.55 0.22
CA GLY A 133 0.10 -11.97 -0.98
C GLY A 133 -0.73 -12.99 -1.74
N HIS A 134 -0.49 -13.09 -3.04
CA HIS A 134 -1.11 -14.08 -3.90
C HIS A 134 -0.10 -15.16 -4.22
N ILE A 135 -0.45 -16.42 -3.99
CA ILE A 135 0.49 -17.53 -4.05
C ILE A 135 -0.03 -18.62 -4.98
N THR A 136 0.88 -19.20 -5.73
CA THR A 136 0.63 -20.40 -6.53
C THR A 136 1.64 -21.45 -6.13
N PHE A 137 1.17 -22.68 -5.93
CA PHE A 137 2.02 -23.83 -5.68
C PHE A 137 2.18 -24.64 -6.95
N ASP A 138 3.41 -24.74 -7.44
CA ASP A 138 3.80 -25.58 -8.58
C ASP A 138 4.48 -26.83 -8.03
N ILE A 139 3.71 -27.91 -7.91
CA ILE A 139 4.14 -29.16 -7.30
C ILE A 139 4.33 -30.19 -8.40
N ARG A 140 5.54 -30.72 -8.53
CA ARG A 140 5.89 -31.70 -9.57
C ARG A 140 6.57 -32.93 -8.96
N PRO A 141 6.50 -34.10 -9.62
CA PRO A 141 7.38 -35.21 -9.30
C PRO A 141 8.84 -34.79 -9.43
N ALA A 142 9.71 -35.34 -8.57
CA ALA A 142 11.15 -35.15 -8.68
C ALA A 142 11.78 -36.07 -9.74
N ASP A 143 11.08 -37.11 -10.15
CA ASP A 143 11.49 -38.12 -11.11
C ASP A 143 10.65 -38.06 -12.39
N ASP A 144 11.17 -38.67 -13.46
CA ASP A 144 10.51 -38.76 -14.76
C ASP A 144 9.69 -40.05 -14.92
N SER A 145 9.24 -40.65 -13.82
CA SER A 145 8.53 -41.95 -13.84
C SER A 145 7.17 -41.91 -14.55
N GLY A 146 6.67 -40.71 -14.88
CA GLY A 146 5.36 -40.50 -15.52
C GLY A 146 4.18 -40.79 -14.60
N VAL A 147 4.43 -41.14 -13.33
CA VAL A 147 3.39 -41.37 -12.32
C VAL A 147 2.87 -40.01 -11.85
N GLY A 148 1.66 -39.65 -12.27
CA GLY A 148 1.01 -38.41 -11.84
C GLY A 148 0.83 -38.35 -10.31
N ILE A 149 0.75 -37.13 -9.77
CA ILE A 149 0.47 -36.90 -8.36
C ILE A 149 -1.03 -37.13 -8.13
N GLN A 150 -1.37 -38.11 -7.29
CA GLN A 150 -2.76 -38.43 -6.90
C GLN A 150 -2.98 -38.15 -5.41
N GLY A 151 -4.21 -37.81 -5.03
CA GLY A 151 -4.58 -37.55 -3.65
C GLY A 151 -3.80 -36.40 -3.00
N LEU A 152 -3.44 -35.37 -3.78
CA LEU A 152 -2.69 -34.22 -3.29
C LEU A 152 -3.48 -33.50 -2.18
N GLN A 153 -2.85 -33.37 -1.01
CA GLN A 153 -3.34 -32.62 0.13
C GLN A 153 -2.28 -31.60 0.51
N LEU A 154 -2.69 -30.34 0.56
CA LEU A 154 -1.84 -29.23 0.96
C LEU A 154 -2.36 -28.67 2.28
N LEU A 155 -1.48 -28.56 3.27
CA LEU A 155 -1.80 -28.00 4.57
C LEU A 155 -0.93 -26.77 4.79
N ILE A 156 -1.56 -25.70 5.28
CA ILE A 156 -0.90 -24.43 5.58
C ILE A 156 -1.23 -24.08 7.03
N ASP A 157 -0.20 -23.99 7.87
CA ASP A 157 -0.32 -23.78 9.32
C ASP A 157 -1.35 -24.74 9.97
N ASP A 158 -1.23 -26.03 9.66
CA ASP A 158 -2.11 -27.13 10.12
C ASP A 158 -3.58 -27.06 9.63
N GLY A 159 -3.95 -26.00 8.89
CA GLY A 159 -5.21 -25.90 8.19
C GLY A 159 -5.17 -26.64 6.86
N ARG A 160 -6.12 -27.56 6.63
CA ARG A 160 -6.26 -28.20 5.32
C ARG A 160 -6.68 -27.16 4.28
N TRP A 161 -5.89 -27.03 3.23
CA TRP A 161 -6.17 -26.19 2.09
C TRP A 161 -6.24 -27.06 0.83
N ASP A 162 -7.44 -27.23 0.30
CA ASP A 162 -7.70 -28.08 -0.86
C ASP A 162 -8.14 -27.18 -2.03
N PRO A 163 -7.21 -26.46 -2.68
CA PRO A 163 -7.58 -25.59 -3.78
C PRO A 163 -8.08 -26.41 -4.97
N PRO A 164 -9.00 -25.85 -5.77
CA PRO A 164 -9.18 -26.34 -7.13
C PRO A 164 -7.81 -26.30 -7.84
N SER A 165 -7.48 -27.39 -8.55
CA SER A 165 -6.19 -27.58 -9.24
C SER A 165 -5.64 -26.28 -9.86
N ASN A 166 -4.42 -25.90 -9.49
CA ASN A 166 -3.68 -24.71 -9.95
C ASN A 166 -4.29 -23.32 -9.60
N ALA A 167 -5.20 -23.23 -8.63
CA ALA A 167 -5.75 -21.94 -8.23
C ALA A 167 -4.75 -21.08 -7.44
N GLU A 168 -4.80 -19.77 -7.69
CA GLU A 168 -4.11 -18.74 -6.91
C GLU A 168 -4.79 -18.61 -5.53
N ALA A 169 -4.00 -18.63 -4.46
CA ALA A 169 -4.47 -18.42 -3.09
C ALA A 169 -4.07 -17.04 -2.59
N THR A 170 -4.87 -16.48 -1.70
CA THR A 170 -4.54 -15.22 -1.02
C THR A 170 -4.19 -15.52 0.44
N LEU A 171 -2.94 -15.28 0.84
CA LEU A 171 -2.47 -15.49 2.23
C LEU A 171 -1.97 -14.20 2.88
N PRO A 172 -2.17 -14.00 4.19
CA PRO A 172 -1.55 -12.88 4.90
C PRO A 172 -0.02 -13.04 4.93
N PRO A 173 0.75 -11.94 4.88
CA PRO A 173 2.20 -11.99 4.89
C PRO A 173 2.78 -12.65 6.15
N GLY A 174 3.99 -13.15 6.00
CA GLY A 174 4.78 -13.80 7.05
C GLY A 174 5.18 -15.24 6.72
N LYS A 175 5.94 -15.83 7.63
CA LYS A 175 6.34 -17.24 7.58
C LYS A 175 5.14 -18.14 7.80
N ARG A 176 5.02 -19.14 6.93
CA ARG A 176 3.98 -20.17 6.96
C ARG A 176 4.62 -21.54 6.90
N GLN A 177 4.07 -22.50 7.62
CA GLN A 177 4.45 -23.89 7.48
C GLN A 177 3.56 -24.53 6.42
N VAL A 178 4.19 -25.16 5.44
CA VAL A 178 3.52 -25.85 4.35
C VAL A 178 3.84 -27.33 4.47
N GLU A 179 2.80 -28.15 4.47
CA GLU A 179 2.91 -29.60 4.40
C GLU A 179 2.18 -30.12 3.16
N ILE A 180 2.88 -30.94 2.38
CA ILE A 180 2.38 -31.55 1.15
C ILE A 180 2.34 -33.05 1.36
N ARG A 181 1.15 -33.64 1.20
CA ARG A 181 0.93 -35.09 1.24
C ARG A 181 0.29 -35.53 -0.06
N SER A 182 0.66 -36.71 -0.54
CA SER A 182 0.08 -37.31 -1.74
C SER A 182 0.38 -38.81 -1.77
N GLU A 183 -0.33 -39.55 -2.59
CA GLU A 183 -0.13 -40.98 -2.72
C GLU A 183 1.20 -41.32 -3.41
N ASN A 184 1.93 -42.31 -2.89
CA ASN A 184 3.20 -42.81 -3.45
C ASN A 184 4.35 -41.79 -3.49
N TYR A 185 4.24 -40.68 -2.76
CA TYR A 185 5.32 -39.70 -2.57
C TYR A 185 5.57 -39.46 -1.09
N GLN A 186 6.81 -39.15 -0.74
CA GLN A 186 7.20 -38.81 0.61
C GLN A 186 6.58 -37.48 1.03
N PRO A 187 6.01 -37.36 2.24
CA PRO A 187 5.50 -36.08 2.75
C PRO A 187 6.61 -35.02 2.77
N LEU A 188 6.28 -33.82 2.33
CA LEU A 188 7.19 -32.67 2.36
C LEU A 188 6.68 -31.62 3.33
N THR A 189 7.47 -31.29 4.34
CA THR A 189 7.20 -30.18 5.26
C THR A 189 8.28 -29.12 5.12
N THR A 190 7.88 -27.87 4.88
CA THR A 190 8.80 -26.76 4.67
C THR A 190 8.20 -25.43 5.12
N SER A 191 9.03 -24.40 5.27
CA SER A 191 8.58 -23.04 5.58
C SER A 191 8.70 -22.15 4.36
N VAL A 192 7.63 -21.41 4.07
CA VAL A 192 7.60 -20.40 3.02
C VAL A 192 7.38 -19.01 3.63
N GLU A 193 7.98 -17.98 3.03
CA GLU A 193 7.78 -16.58 3.43
C GLU A 193 6.84 -15.91 2.43
N VAL A 194 5.64 -15.55 2.88
CA VAL A 194 4.68 -14.79 2.07
C VAL A 194 5.02 -13.31 2.20
N GLU A 195 5.39 -12.66 1.09
CA GLU A 195 5.80 -11.25 1.10
C GLU A 195 4.63 -10.28 1.37
N GLY A 196 3.42 -10.63 0.94
CA GLY A 196 2.26 -9.76 1.03
C GLY A 196 2.24 -8.66 -0.03
N CYS A 197 1.58 -7.54 0.28
CA CYS A 197 1.55 -6.34 -0.55
C CYS A 197 0.96 -6.56 -1.97
N ASP A 198 -0.04 -7.45 -2.08
CA ASP A 198 -0.65 -7.88 -3.34
C ASP A 198 0.36 -8.42 -4.37
N ARG A 199 1.53 -8.87 -3.92
CA ARG A 199 2.53 -9.50 -4.80
C ARG A 199 2.12 -10.93 -5.11
N ARG A 200 2.49 -11.39 -6.31
CA ARG A 200 2.34 -12.78 -6.73
C ARG A 200 3.64 -13.53 -6.51
N GLN A 201 3.58 -14.68 -5.86
CA GLN A 201 4.71 -15.57 -5.64
C GLN A 201 4.36 -16.99 -6.10
N THR A 202 5.33 -17.68 -6.68
CA THR A 202 5.18 -19.10 -7.04
C THR A 202 6.17 -19.93 -6.25
N PHE A 203 5.65 -20.82 -5.40
CA PHE A 203 6.47 -21.78 -4.67
C PHE A 203 6.52 -23.08 -5.45
N ARG A 204 7.75 -23.50 -5.79
CA ARG A 204 8.00 -24.70 -6.59
C ARG A 204 8.49 -25.82 -5.69
N PHE A 205 7.79 -26.95 -5.71
CA PHE A 205 8.14 -28.12 -4.92
C PHE A 205 8.32 -29.34 -5.81
N ARG A 206 9.32 -30.16 -5.47
CA ARG A 206 9.56 -31.44 -6.11
C ARG A 206 9.36 -32.56 -5.10
N LEU A 207 8.37 -33.41 -5.32
CA LEU A 207 8.05 -34.52 -4.43
C LEU A 207 8.89 -35.74 -4.78
N LYS A 208 9.50 -36.36 -3.76
CA LYS A 208 10.27 -37.59 -3.93
C LYS A 208 9.33 -38.79 -3.89
N PRO A 209 9.44 -39.74 -4.83
CA PRO A 209 8.69 -40.98 -4.75
C PRO A 209 8.91 -41.71 -3.42
N ASP A 210 7.84 -42.29 -2.89
CA ASP A 210 7.86 -43.19 -1.73
C ASP A 210 7.89 -44.66 -2.16
N TRP A 211 8.49 -44.92 -3.32
CA TRP A 211 8.66 -46.25 -3.89
C TRP A 211 9.89 -46.27 -4.81
N ALA A 212 10.40 -47.46 -5.08
CA ALA A 212 11.47 -47.70 -6.03
C ALA A 212 11.19 -48.98 -6.83
N ARG A 213 11.67 -49.05 -8.07
CA ARG A 213 11.59 -50.28 -8.87
C ARG A 213 12.72 -51.22 -8.44
N VAL A 214 12.38 -52.41 -7.99
CA VAL A 214 13.34 -53.46 -7.62
C VAL A 214 13.38 -54.49 -8.73
N GLY A 215 14.58 -54.81 -9.22
CA GLY A 215 14.86 -55.89 -10.16
C GLY A 215 15.48 -57.08 -9.42
N LEU A 216 14.95 -58.28 -9.66
CA LEU A 216 15.41 -59.53 -9.06
C LEU A 216 15.71 -60.54 -10.17
N ASP A 217 16.96 -60.97 -10.20
CA ASP A 217 17.47 -61.97 -11.13
C ASP A 217 18.05 -63.14 -10.33
N SER A 218 17.85 -64.36 -10.83
CA SER A 218 18.43 -65.56 -10.24
C SER A 218 18.69 -66.62 -11.30
N VAL A 219 19.69 -67.48 -11.02
CA VAL A 219 19.98 -68.67 -11.80
C VAL A 219 20.09 -69.85 -10.81
N PRO A 220 19.24 -70.90 -10.91
CA PRO A 220 18.13 -71.06 -11.86
C PRO A 220 16.96 -70.09 -11.60
N SER A 221 16.02 -70.02 -12.54
CA SER A 221 14.78 -69.24 -12.36
C SER A 221 14.01 -69.77 -11.15
N GLY A 222 13.56 -68.85 -10.31
CA GLY A 222 12.88 -69.13 -9.05
C GLY A 222 11.62 -68.32 -8.89
N THR A 223 10.72 -68.78 -8.04
CA THR A 223 9.51 -68.06 -7.65
C THR A 223 9.88 -66.99 -6.61
N VAL A 224 9.56 -65.74 -6.91
CA VAL A 224 9.79 -64.57 -6.05
C VAL A 224 8.63 -64.40 -5.07
N TRP A 225 8.96 -64.20 -3.81
CA TRP A 225 8.04 -63.87 -2.72
C TRP A 225 8.45 -62.53 -2.09
N ILE A 226 7.48 -61.64 -1.89
CA ILE A 226 7.66 -60.34 -1.24
C ILE A 226 6.72 -60.31 -0.03
N ASP A 227 7.27 -60.11 1.16
CA ASP A 227 6.53 -60.09 2.43
C ASP A 227 5.62 -61.32 2.63
N GLY A 228 6.13 -62.50 2.23
CA GLY A 228 5.43 -63.77 2.34
C GLY A 228 4.32 -63.99 1.31
N ARG A 229 4.15 -63.09 0.32
CA ARG A 229 3.22 -63.26 -0.80
C ARG A 229 3.97 -63.57 -2.09
N GLN A 230 3.51 -64.56 -2.83
CA GLN A 230 4.07 -64.89 -4.14
C GLN A 230 3.84 -63.73 -5.12
N ALA A 231 4.92 -63.16 -5.64
CA ALA A 231 4.91 -61.98 -6.51
C ALA A 231 5.14 -62.32 -7.98
N GLY A 232 5.96 -63.34 -8.28
CA GLY A 232 6.29 -63.70 -9.67
C GLY A 232 7.40 -64.73 -9.79
N ARG A 233 8.13 -64.71 -10.92
CA ARG A 233 9.32 -65.54 -11.17
C ARG A 233 10.47 -64.67 -11.70
N THR A 234 11.71 -65.01 -11.37
CA THR A 234 12.91 -64.32 -11.88
C THR A 234 13.15 -64.64 -13.37
N PRO A 235 13.60 -63.68 -14.21
CA PRO A 235 13.75 -62.24 -13.95
C PRO A 235 12.43 -61.55 -13.57
N PHE A 236 12.42 -60.79 -12.48
CA PHE A 236 11.23 -60.11 -11.95
C PHE A 236 11.52 -58.64 -11.65
N GLY A 237 10.58 -57.75 -12.00
CA GLY A 237 10.69 -56.33 -11.69
C GLY A 237 9.37 -55.74 -11.21
N ALA A 238 9.37 -55.12 -10.04
CA ALA A 238 8.16 -54.49 -9.48
C ALA A 238 8.47 -53.22 -8.69
N PRO A 239 7.52 -52.26 -8.61
CA PRO A 239 7.62 -51.17 -7.66
C PRO A 239 7.41 -51.69 -6.23
N LEU A 240 8.37 -51.43 -5.35
CA LEU A 240 8.23 -51.61 -3.91
C LEU A 240 8.16 -50.24 -3.24
N LYS A 241 7.27 -50.10 -2.26
CA LYS A 241 7.24 -48.90 -1.42
C LYS A 241 8.54 -48.78 -0.62
N SER A 242 8.83 -47.57 -0.14
CA SER A 242 9.92 -47.40 0.79
C SER A 242 9.61 -48.17 2.09
N GLY A 243 10.63 -48.77 2.69
CA GLY A 243 10.49 -49.58 3.89
C GLY A 243 11.32 -50.85 3.85
N SER A 244 11.19 -51.65 4.91
CA SER A 244 11.80 -52.98 4.99
C SER A 244 10.85 -54.01 4.40
N HIS A 245 11.30 -54.69 3.35
CA HIS A 245 10.58 -55.77 2.70
C HIS A 245 11.38 -57.06 2.80
N ARG A 246 10.72 -58.17 3.12
CA ARG A 246 11.35 -59.49 3.11
C ARG A 246 11.22 -60.10 1.73
N LEU A 247 12.36 -60.30 1.07
CA LEU A 247 12.44 -60.89 -0.27
C LEU A 247 12.93 -62.33 -0.16
N GLU A 248 12.22 -63.27 -0.78
CA GLU A 248 12.65 -64.67 -0.89
C GLU A 248 12.53 -65.16 -2.33
N ILE A 249 13.50 -65.95 -2.77
CA ILE A 249 13.48 -66.59 -4.09
C ILE A 249 13.53 -68.10 -3.87
N ARG A 250 12.50 -68.82 -4.32
CA ARG A 250 12.37 -70.28 -4.15
C ARG A 250 12.54 -70.99 -5.49
N ALA A 251 13.57 -71.81 -5.62
CA ALA A 251 13.79 -72.66 -6.79
C ALA A 251 13.71 -74.15 -6.40
N PRO A 252 13.13 -75.03 -7.24
CA PRO A 252 13.07 -76.46 -6.97
C PRO A 252 14.47 -77.05 -6.77
N GLY A 253 14.69 -77.75 -5.65
CA GLY A 253 15.98 -78.37 -5.32
C GLY A 253 17.00 -77.46 -4.63
N PHE A 254 16.65 -76.23 -4.27
CA PHE A 254 17.53 -75.26 -3.60
C PHE A 254 16.95 -74.81 -2.26
N GLN A 255 17.83 -74.52 -1.29
CA GLN A 255 17.45 -73.96 0.02
C GLN A 255 17.37 -72.43 -0.05
N THR A 256 16.47 -71.83 0.73
CA THR A 256 16.24 -70.38 0.86
C THR A 256 16.95 -69.75 2.03
#